data_AF-N4W7T2-F1
#
_entry.id   AF-N4W7T2-F1
#
_cell.length_a   1.000
_cell.length_b   1.000
_cell.length_c   1.000
_cell.angle_alpha   90.00
_cell.angle_beta   90.00
_cell.angle_gamma   90.00
#
_symmetry.space_group_name_H-M   'P 1'
#
loop_
_entity.id
_entity.type
_entity.pdbx_description
1 polymer ?
#
loop_
_entity_poly.entity_id
_entity_poly.type
_entity_poly.pdbx_seq_one_letter_code
_entity_poly.pdbx_strand_id
1 'polypeptide(L)'
;MQLQQWIKGASIVLCLLLIACSGNDSSENDQTNQQPDDSSQEEEADQLGSPSVTELEQKFIDRIKNLEVEGTEVKNYKTKAELIEFFSEIMTTSLAEDMADTFFEVKNDTLHIKQTDEPISLLMNQDYQTKEVNQNQYKVVQEAETDMQGAYRLTVQYTYKNGQWLIAEREVERLDESNQDPEESTDDQKDSDSNQEDDEKLPEKTIYQGEQGDNVSQIQHVLSELGYELDETGTYNEKTVNAIKDFQAQIDSLVIDGIYGPNTINYLRQAIAGDITIEPGSGDIPAKNDQNREGNASIVDHPASITVLVNKNHRLPADYVPNNLVVPDVRFPFNADLPKKQMREVAARALENMFAAGDQAGVDLFAQSGYRSYNRQDAIFTANVNQYGREQANQFSAQPGESEHQTGLTMDVTSADIDFQLIKEFANTDEGQWVKQHASEYGFIIRYPKGKTNITGYQYEPWHLRYVGKDIAKEIDKNNMTFEEYLGVN
;
A
#
# COMPACT_ATOMS: atom_id res chain seq x y z
N MET A 1 17.34 -24.27 -10.78
CA MET A 1 17.03 -25.44 -11.65
C MET A 1 15.64 -25.34 -12.31
N GLN A 2 14.78 -24.39 -11.88
CA GLN A 2 13.40 -24.23 -12.36
C GLN A 2 13.30 -23.45 -13.68
N LEU A 3 13.95 -22.28 -13.82
CA LEU A 3 13.92 -21.47 -15.06
C LEU A 3 14.37 -22.22 -16.34
N GLN A 4 15.26 -23.21 -16.22
CA GLN A 4 15.67 -24.07 -17.33
C GLN A 4 14.61 -25.10 -17.76
N GLN A 5 13.74 -25.52 -16.84
CA GLN A 5 12.63 -26.45 -17.13
C GLN A 5 11.47 -25.72 -17.80
N TRP A 6 11.27 -24.43 -17.53
CA TRP A 6 10.17 -23.64 -18.07
C TRP A 6 10.29 -23.29 -19.55
N ILE A 7 11.49 -22.94 -20.04
CA ILE A 7 11.74 -22.75 -21.48
C ILE A 7 11.43 -24.05 -22.27
N LYS A 8 11.52 -25.22 -21.63
CA LYS A 8 11.24 -26.53 -22.23
C LYS A 8 9.84 -27.09 -21.92
N GLY A 9 9.12 -26.55 -20.93
CA GLY A 9 7.95 -27.18 -20.30
C GLY A 9 6.57 -26.66 -20.71
N ALA A 10 6.48 -25.55 -21.44
CA ALA A 10 5.20 -24.91 -21.81
C ALA A 10 4.41 -25.60 -22.95
N SER A 11 4.36 -26.95 -22.98
CA SER A 11 3.66 -27.72 -24.02
C SER A 11 2.33 -28.35 -23.61
N ILE A 12 1.89 -28.28 -22.35
CA ILE A 12 0.67 -28.99 -21.92
C ILE A 12 -0.07 -28.15 -20.89
N VAL A 13 -1.11 -27.44 -21.34
CA VAL A 13 -2.47 -27.28 -20.79
C VAL A 13 -3.09 -26.09 -21.52
N LEU A 14 -3.70 -26.35 -22.69
CA LEU A 14 -4.60 -25.42 -23.36
C LEU A 14 -5.73 -26.25 -23.95
N CYS A 15 -6.87 -26.33 -23.26
CA CYS A 15 -8.10 -26.85 -23.84
C CYS A 15 -8.89 -25.70 -24.43
N LEU A 16 -9.10 -25.82 -25.74
CA LEU A 16 -9.85 -24.96 -26.65
C LEU A 16 -11.29 -24.67 -26.22
N LEU A 17 -11.74 -23.45 -26.49
CA LEU A 17 -13.07 -23.19 -27.06
C LEU A 17 -13.01 -21.91 -27.90
N LEU A 18 -12.80 -22.10 -29.21
CA LEU A 18 -12.98 -21.09 -30.26
C LEU A 18 -14.41 -21.19 -30.79
N ILE A 19 -15.17 -20.09 -30.74
CA ILE A 19 -16.29 -19.86 -31.66
C ILE A 19 -15.91 -18.69 -32.54
N ALA A 20 -15.72 -18.99 -33.83
CA ALA A 20 -15.41 -18.03 -34.87
C ALA A 20 -16.69 -17.36 -35.39
N CYS A 21 -16.64 -16.05 -35.58
CA CYS A 21 -17.44 -15.37 -36.60
C CYS A 21 -16.48 -14.58 -37.50
N SER A 22 -16.48 -14.98 -38.76
CA SER A 22 -15.70 -14.51 -39.90
C SER A 22 -16.02 -13.07 -40.30
N GLY A 23 -14.98 -12.31 -40.67
CA GLY A 23 -15.11 -11.04 -41.39
C GLY A 23 -15.36 -11.23 -42.89
N ASN A 24 -15.67 -10.12 -43.58
CA ASN A 24 -15.27 -9.88 -44.97
C ASN A 24 -15.46 -8.40 -45.38
N ASP A 25 -14.34 -7.67 -45.41
CA ASP A 25 -13.69 -6.97 -46.52
C ASP A 25 -14.41 -6.09 -47.59
N SER A 26 -13.64 -5.06 -47.98
CA SER A 26 -13.59 -4.29 -49.26
C SER A 26 -14.68 -3.23 -49.56
N SER A 27 -14.47 -2.08 -50.25
CA SER A 27 -13.31 -1.27 -50.73
C SER A 27 -13.85 -0.05 -51.52
N GLU A 28 -13.00 0.97 -51.76
CA GLU A 28 -12.95 1.95 -52.91
C GLU A 28 -13.37 3.45 -52.77
N ASN A 29 -12.33 4.32 -52.90
CA ASN A 29 -12.11 5.56 -53.71
C ASN A 29 -13.12 6.72 -53.78
N ASP A 30 -12.64 7.99 -53.63
CA ASP A 30 -12.08 8.84 -54.70
C ASP A 30 -11.54 10.20 -54.19
N GLN A 31 -10.61 10.81 -54.95
CA GLN A 31 -9.85 12.03 -54.67
C GLN A 31 -10.63 13.34 -54.90
N THR A 32 -10.28 14.43 -54.21
CA THR A 32 -9.95 15.74 -54.85
C THR A 32 -9.37 16.76 -53.85
N ASN A 33 -8.56 17.67 -54.40
CA ASN A 33 -7.61 18.59 -53.76
C ASN A 33 -8.19 20.02 -53.67
N GLN A 34 -8.05 20.71 -52.52
CA GLN A 34 -7.95 22.18 -52.38
C GLN A 34 -7.74 22.62 -50.91
N GLN A 35 -6.75 23.49 -50.67
CA GLN A 35 -6.57 24.34 -49.48
C GLN A 35 -6.53 25.80 -49.98
N PRO A 36 -6.71 26.86 -49.16
CA PRO A 36 -6.99 26.89 -47.71
C PRO A 36 -8.16 27.82 -47.34
N ASP A 37 -8.84 27.57 -46.21
CA ASP A 37 -9.59 28.63 -45.53
C ASP A 37 -9.56 28.46 -44.01
N ASP A 38 -9.45 29.60 -43.37
CA ASP A 38 -9.28 29.87 -41.95
C ASP A 38 -10.65 29.79 -41.26
N SER A 39 -10.89 28.73 -40.49
CA SER A 39 -11.84 28.76 -39.37
C SER A 39 -11.64 27.55 -38.48
N SER A 40 -11.20 27.82 -37.25
CA SER A 40 -11.64 27.16 -36.01
C SER A 40 -12.21 25.74 -36.18
N GLN A 41 -11.33 24.75 -36.07
CA GLN A 41 -11.71 23.42 -35.63
C GLN A 41 -10.74 23.03 -34.52
N GLU A 42 -11.28 22.95 -33.31
CA GLU A 42 -10.72 22.20 -32.21
C GLU A 42 -10.38 20.81 -32.76
N GLU A 43 -9.09 20.46 -32.82
CA GLU A 43 -8.68 19.08 -33.04
C GLU A 43 -9.27 18.26 -31.89
N GLU A 44 -10.28 17.45 -32.20
CA GLU A 44 -10.70 16.33 -31.37
C GLU A 44 -9.45 15.52 -31.07
N ALA A 45 -8.95 15.66 -29.83
CA ALA A 45 -7.93 14.78 -29.32
C ALA A 45 -8.49 13.36 -29.36
N ASP A 46 -7.95 12.53 -30.26
CA ASP A 46 -8.12 11.08 -30.22
C ASP A 46 -7.86 10.64 -28.78
N GLN A 47 -8.93 10.19 -28.09
CA GLN A 47 -8.77 9.62 -26.77
C GLN A 47 -7.85 8.41 -26.92
N LEU A 48 -6.66 8.51 -26.33
CA LEU A 48 -5.73 7.40 -26.25
C LEU A 48 -6.47 6.19 -25.66
N GLY A 49 -6.59 5.11 -26.42
CA GLY A 49 -7.24 3.89 -25.95
C GLY A 49 -6.43 3.24 -24.82
N SER A 50 -7.14 2.67 -23.84
CA SER A 50 -6.53 1.90 -22.75
C SER A 50 -5.69 0.73 -23.28
N PRO A 51 -4.56 0.38 -22.63
CA PRO A 51 -3.72 -0.74 -23.05
C PRO A 51 -4.48 -2.06 -22.98
N SER A 52 -4.33 -2.90 -24.01
CA SER A 52 -4.76 -4.29 -23.96
C SER A 52 -3.81 -5.09 -23.08
N VAL A 53 -4.20 -5.28 -21.81
CA VAL A 53 -3.40 -6.01 -20.80
C VAL A 53 -3.05 -7.41 -21.28
N THR A 54 -4.01 -8.13 -21.86
CA THR A 54 -3.81 -9.48 -22.40
C THR A 54 -2.79 -9.50 -23.54
N GLU A 55 -2.83 -8.54 -24.47
CA GLU A 55 -1.86 -8.48 -25.56
C GLU A 55 -0.45 -8.13 -25.08
N LEU A 56 -0.34 -7.20 -24.14
CA LEU A 56 0.95 -6.77 -23.59
C LEU A 56 1.59 -7.86 -22.72
N GLU A 57 0.77 -8.60 -21.96
CA GLU A 57 1.25 -9.75 -21.19
C GLU A 57 1.67 -10.91 -22.12
N GLN A 58 0.93 -11.17 -23.20
CA GLN A 58 1.33 -12.18 -24.18
C GLN A 58 2.66 -11.81 -24.85
N LYS A 59 2.85 -10.54 -25.22
CA LYS A 59 4.13 -10.03 -25.75
C LYS A 59 5.27 -10.24 -24.76
N PHE A 60 5.04 -9.97 -23.46
CA PHE A 60 6.02 -10.23 -22.40
C PHE A 60 6.43 -11.70 -22.36
N ILE A 61 5.46 -12.61 -22.30
CA ILE A 61 5.67 -14.06 -22.29
C ILE A 61 6.45 -14.51 -23.53
N ASP A 62 6.09 -14.01 -24.71
CA ASP A 62 6.73 -14.38 -25.98
C ASP A 62 8.18 -13.93 -26.05
N ARG A 63 8.54 -12.76 -25.49
CA ARG A 63 9.95 -12.33 -25.42
C ARG A 63 10.80 -13.33 -24.68
N ILE A 64 10.30 -13.87 -23.59
CA ILE A 64 11.07 -14.81 -22.78
C ILE A 64 11.09 -16.20 -23.44
N LYS A 65 9.97 -16.66 -24.00
CA LYS A 65 9.88 -17.96 -24.71
C LYS A 65 10.74 -18.04 -25.96
N ASN A 66 10.92 -16.92 -26.67
CA ASN A 66 11.68 -16.88 -27.92
C ASN A 66 13.20 -16.81 -27.72
N LEU A 67 13.71 -16.92 -26.49
CA LEU A 67 15.13 -17.09 -26.22
C LEU A 67 15.55 -18.52 -26.58
N GLU A 68 16.49 -18.65 -27.52
CA GLU A 68 17.06 -19.95 -27.87
C GLU A 68 18.13 -20.31 -26.86
N VAL A 69 17.90 -21.37 -26.07
CA VAL A 69 18.79 -21.73 -24.96
C VAL A 69 19.32 -23.16 -25.09
N GLU A 70 20.64 -23.31 -25.06
CA GLU A 70 21.32 -24.59 -24.96
C GLU A 70 22.00 -24.73 -23.60
N GLY A 71 21.44 -25.55 -22.72
CA GLY A 71 21.88 -25.61 -21.32
C GLY A 71 21.50 -24.32 -20.59
N THR A 72 22.48 -23.48 -20.26
CA THR A 72 22.26 -22.11 -19.76
C THR A 72 22.59 -21.04 -20.77
N GLU A 73 23.21 -21.39 -21.91
CA GLU A 73 23.72 -20.43 -22.88
C GLU A 73 22.62 -19.95 -23.83
N VAL A 74 22.48 -18.64 -23.98
CA VAL A 74 21.58 -17.99 -24.92
C VAL A 74 22.26 -17.92 -26.29
N LYS A 75 21.60 -18.44 -27.33
CA LYS A 75 22.20 -18.63 -28.68
C LYS A 75 21.83 -17.54 -29.67
N ASN A 76 20.66 -16.95 -29.53
CA ASN A 76 20.16 -15.91 -30.43
C ASN A 76 20.69 -14.50 -30.10
N TYR A 77 21.33 -14.31 -28.93
CA TYR A 77 21.96 -13.05 -28.51
C TYR A 77 23.32 -13.32 -27.87
N LYS A 78 24.33 -12.54 -28.24
CA LYS A 78 25.73 -12.70 -27.78
C LYS A 78 26.09 -11.74 -26.67
N THR A 79 25.47 -10.56 -26.67
CA THR A 79 25.77 -9.52 -25.69
C THR A 79 24.54 -9.12 -24.90
N LYS A 80 24.80 -8.56 -23.72
CA LYS A 80 23.74 -8.01 -22.88
C LYS A 80 23.04 -6.82 -23.53
N ALA A 81 23.77 -6.03 -24.33
CA ALA A 81 23.21 -4.91 -25.09
C ALA A 81 22.19 -5.36 -26.14
N GLU A 82 22.48 -6.44 -26.87
CA GLU A 82 21.54 -7.03 -27.84
C GLU A 82 20.27 -7.55 -27.14
N LEU A 83 20.42 -8.12 -25.94
CA LEU A 83 19.30 -8.57 -25.13
C LEU A 83 18.43 -7.40 -24.61
N ILE A 84 19.08 -6.31 -24.18
CA ILE A 84 18.39 -5.09 -23.74
C ILE A 84 17.62 -4.48 -24.90
N GLU A 85 18.20 -4.42 -26.10
CA GLU A 85 17.51 -3.93 -27.31
C GLU A 85 16.28 -4.78 -27.63
N PHE A 86 16.41 -6.11 -27.59
CA PHE A 86 15.31 -7.05 -27.81
C PHE A 86 14.16 -6.87 -26.82
N PHE A 87 14.45 -6.71 -25.52
CA PHE A 87 13.42 -6.46 -24.52
C PHE A 87 12.79 -5.07 -24.69
N SER A 88 13.61 -4.05 -25.00
CA SER A 88 13.18 -2.65 -25.18
C SER A 88 12.15 -2.45 -26.30
N GLU A 89 11.91 -3.44 -27.16
CA GLU A 89 10.83 -3.41 -28.15
C GLU A 89 9.43 -3.40 -27.51
N ILE A 90 9.27 -3.91 -26.29
CA ILE A 90 7.96 -4.01 -25.61
C ILE A 90 7.95 -3.37 -24.21
N MET A 91 9.11 -2.93 -23.72
CA MET A 91 9.26 -2.37 -22.39
C MET A 91 10.22 -1.18 -22.39
N THR A 92 10.24 -0.41 -21.31
CA THR A 92 11.20 0.68 -21.17
C THR A 92 12.63 0.14 -21.12
N THR A 93 13.59 0.94 -21.59
CA THR A 93 15.01 0.55 -21.54
C THR A 93 15.46 0.25 -20.10
N SER A 94 14.94 0.99 -19.11
CA SER A 94 15.24 0.73 -17.70
C SER A 94 14.78 -0.66 -17.24
N LEU A 95 13.56 -1.07 -17.61
CA LEU A 95 13.06 -2.41 -17.27
C LEU A 95 13.82 -3.50 -18.06
N ALA A 96 14.17 -3.23 -19.32
CA ALA A 96 14.97 -4.15 -20.13
C ALA A 96 16.38 -4.37 -19.55
N GLU A 97 17.00 -3.32 -19.01
CA GLU A 97 18.26 -3.37 -18.28
C GLU A 97 18.14 -4.18 -16.99
N ASP A 98 17.11 -3.91 -16.17
CA ASP A 98 16.85 -4.67 -14.95
C ASP A 98 16.60 -6.16 -15.23
N MET A 99 15.82 -6.49 -16.25
CA MET A 99 15.59 -7.88 -16.65
C MET A 99 16.89 -8.56 -17.13
N ALA A 100 17.70 -7.86 -17.93
CA ALA A 100 18.98 -8.38 -18.37
C ALA A 100 19.94 -8.58 -17.17
N ASP A 101 19.90 -7.68 -16.19
CA ASP A 101 20.70 -7.73 -14.97
C ASP A 101 20.26 -8.83 -14.01
N THR A 102 18.97 -9.00 -13.78
CA THR A 102 18.41 -9.95 -12.82
C THR A 102 18.54 -11.38 -13.31
N PHE A 103 18.25 -11.66 -14.58
CA PHE A 103 18.12 -13.03 -15.08
C PHE A 103 19.32 -13.52 -15.91
N PHE A 104 20.23 -12.64 -16.34
CA PHE A 104 21.33 -13.03 -17.23
C PHE A 104 22.71 -12.58 -16.73
N GLU A 105 23.72 -13.36 -17.09
CA GLU A 105 25.12 -13.12 -16.78
C GLU A 105 26.00 -13.44 -17.98
N VAL A 106 27.11 -12.73 -18.13
CA VAL A 106 28.12 -13.04 -19.15
C VAL A 106 29.18 -13.94 -18.51
N LYS A 107 29.38 -15.12 -19.08
CA LYS A 107 30.43 -16.07 -18.68
C LYS A 107 31.21 -16.48 -19.92
N ASN A 108 32.53 -16.37 -19.87
CA ASN A 108 33.42 -16.73 -20.98
C ASN A 108 33.02 -16.09 -22.34
N ASP A 109 32.65 -14.80 -22.32
CA ASP A 109 32.18 -14.03 -23.48
C ASP A 109 30.89 -14.55 -24.14
N THR A 110 30.16 -15.45 -23.48
CA THR A 110 28.82 -15.91 -23.88
C THR A 110 27.76 -15.52 -22.85
N LEU A 111 26.54 -15.28 -23.32
CA LEU A 111 25.42 -14.89 -22.48
C LEU A 111 24.76 -16.14 -21.88
N HIS A 112 24.55 -16.14 -20.57
CA HIS A 112 23.93 -17.25 -19.86
C HIS A 112 22.80 -16.79 -18.95
N ILE A 113 21.84 -17.68 -18.73
CA ILE A 113 20.76 -17.53 -17.75
C ILE A 113 21.30 -17.84 -16.35
N LYS A 114 21.06 -16.93 -15.40
CA LYS A 114 21.38 -17.10 -13.99
C LYS A 114 20.49 -18.17 -13.35
N GLN A 115 20.96 -18.78 -12.26
CA GLN A 115 20.11 -19.64 -11.43
C GLN A 115 19.22 -18.80 -10.51
N THR A 116 18.19 -18.20 -11.07
CA THR A 116 17.16 -17.42 -10.36
C THR A 116 15.78 -18.03 -10.58
N ASP A 117 14.80 -17.56 -9.81
CA ASP A 117 13.40 -17.83 -10.09
C ASP A 117 12.97 -17.14 -11.39
N GLU A 118 11.79 -17.49 -11.89
CA GLU A 118 11.28 -17.00 -13.17
C GLU A 118 10.57 -15.66 -13.00
N PRO A 119 10.57 -14.79 -14.03
CA PRO A 119 9.76 -13.58 -13.99
C PRO A 119 8.28 -13.91 -13.78
N ILE A 120 7.66 -13.31 -12.78
CA ILE A 120 6.25 -13.53 -12.47
C ILE A 120 5.38 -12.88 -13.56
N SER A 121 4.40 -13.66 -14.04
CA SER A 121 3.47 -13.28 -15.11
C SER A 121 2.08 -13.07 -14.53
N LEU A 122 1.27 -12.22 -15.16
CA LEU A 122 -0.14 -12.09 -14.83
C LEU A 122 -0.89 -13.38 -15.21
N LEU A 123 -1.68 -13.91 -14.28
CA LEU A 123 -2.57 -15.05 -14.45
C LEU A 123 -3.88 -14.58 -15.10
N MET A 124 -3.98 -14.64 -16.43
CA MET A 124 -5.14 -14.14 -17.20
C MET A 124 -6.49 -14.81 -16.86
N ASN A 125 -6.48 -15.89 -16.08
CA ASN A 125 -7.65 -16.59 -15.59
C ASN A 125 -8.03 -16.25 -14.13
N GLN A 126 -7.30 -15.34 -13.48
CA GLN A 126 -7.62 -14.74 -12.18
C GLN A 126 -7.91 -13.26 -12.36
N ASP A 127 -8.73 -12.69 -11.48
CA ASP A 127 -9.08 -11.28 -11.57
C ASP A 127 -7.85 -10.38 -11.34
N TYR A 128 -7.84 -9.23 -11.98
CA TYR A 128 -6.82 -8.19 -11.81
C TYR A 128 -7.48 -6.82 -11.86
N GLN A 129 -6.95 -5.87 -11.09
CA GLN A 129 -7.43 -4.50 -11.08
C GLN A 129 -6.66 -3.67 -12.11
N THR A 130 -7.37 -2.90 -12.92
CA THR A 130 -6.76 -1.90 -13.81
C THR A 130 -7.07 -0.50 -13.28
N LYS A 131 -6.08 0.38 -13.30
CA LYS A 131 -6.21 1.79 -12.91
C LYS A 131 -5.52 2.67 -13.95
N GLU A 132 -6.29 3.52 -14.62
CA GLU A 132 -5.71 4.62 -15.41
C GLU A 132 -4.99 5.58 -14.44
N VAL A 133 -3.69 5.76 -14.64
CA VAL A 133 -2.87 6.71 -13.87
C VAL A 133 -2.94 8.09 -14.53
N ASN A 134 -2.88 8.12 -15.86
CA ASN A 134 -3.20 9.24 -16.73
C ASN A 134 -3.37 8.72 -18.18
N GLN A 135 -3.64 9.61 -19.13
CA GLN A 135 -3.87 9.26 -20.54
C GLN A 135 -2.76 8.40 -21.15
N ASN A 136 -1.51 8.56 -20.70
CA ASN A 136 -0.35 7.81 -21.20
C ASN A 136 0.16 6.75 -20.21
N GLN A 137 -0.51 6.49 -19.09
CA GLN A 137 -0.05 5.53 -18.08
C GLN A 137 -1.18 4.75 -17.45
N TYR A 138 -1.01 3.42 -17.37
CA TYR A 138 -1.95 2.52 -16.71
C TYR A 138 -1.21 1.61 -15.75
N LYS A 139 -1.87 1.26 -14.65
CA LYS A 139 -1.38 0.31 -13.67
C LYS A 139 -2.32 -0.90 -13.63
N VAL A 140 -1.74 -2.09 -13.63
CA VAL A 140 -2.43 -3.34 -13.38
C VAL A 140 -1.88 -3.93 -12.10
N VAL A 141 -2.78 -4.35 -11.21
CA VAL A 141 -2.43 -5.00 -9.95
C VAL A 141 -3.14 -6.34 -9.92
N GLN A 142 -2.38 -7.41 -9.76
CA GLN A 142 -2.92 -8.74 -9.57
C GLN A 142 -2.32 -9.36 -8.32
N GLU A 143 -3.17 -9.73 -7.39
CA GLU A 143 -2.81 -10.58 -6.28
C GLU A 143 -3.09 -12.02 -6.69
N ALA A 144 -2.08 -12.87 -6.60
CA ALA A 144 -2.17 -14.25 -7.01
C ALA A 144 -1.32 -15.11 -6.08
N GLU A 145 -1.73 -16.36 -5.91
CA GLU A 145 -0.96 -17.37 -5.20
C GLU A 145 -0.83 -18.61 -6.07
N THR A 146 0.39 -19.17 -6.13
CA THR A 146 0.63 -20.46 -6.79
C THR A 146 1.54 -21.33 -5.93
N ASP A 147 1.38 -22.66 -6.03
CA ASP A 147 2.20 -23.62 -5.28
C ASP A 147 3.73 -23.42 -5.45
N MET A 148 4.15 -22.86 -6.60
CA MET A 148 5.57 -22.63 -6.90
C MET A 148 6.09 -21.26 -6.47
N GLN A 149 5.22 -20.24 -6.43
CA GLN A 149 5.63 -18.86 -6.21
C GLN A 149 5.10 -18.27 -4.90
N GLY A 150 4.20 -18.93 -4.18
CA GLY A 150 3.53 -18.38 -3.00
C GLY A 150 2.61 -17.19 -3.36
N ALA A 151 2.05 -16.53 -2.36
CA ALA A 151 1.22 -15.35 -2.54
C ALA A 151 2.06 -14.12 -2.92
N TYR A 152 1.61 -13.38 -3.92
CA TYR A 152 2.27 -12.19 -4.42
C TYR A 152 1.28 -11.21 -5.03
N ARG A 153 1.65 -9.93 -5.01
CA ARG A 153 1.00 -8.85 -5.73
C ARG A 153 1.96 -8.46 -6.83
N LEU A 154 1.56 -8.76 -8.05
CA LEU A 154 2.23 -8.27 -9.24
C LEU A 154 1.61 -6.92 -9.61
N THR A 155 2.40 -5.86 -9.53
CA THR A 155 2.06 -4.57 -10.12
C THR A 155 2.78 -4.45 -11.47
N VAL A 156 2.02 -4.26 -12.55
CA VAL A 156 2.55 -3.95 -13.89
C VAL A 156 2.15 -2.52 -14.25
N GLN A 157 3.14 -1.67 -14.54
CA GLN A 157 2.88 -0.35 -15.09
C GLN A 157 3.07 -0.38 -16.60
N TYR A 158 2.14 0.24 -17.33
CA TYR A 158 2.24 0.47 -18.77
C TYR A 158 2.37 1.97 -19.04
N THR A 159 3.21 2.33 -20.01
CA THR A 159 3.40 3.71 -20.46
C THR A 159 3.25 3.80 -21.97
N TYR A 160 2.53 4.81 -22.47
CA TYR A 160 2.38 5.06 -23.89
C TYR A 160 3.50 5.96 -24.38
N LYS A 161 4.33 5.44 -25.29
CA LYS A 161 5.46 6.19 -25.86
C LYS A 161 5.65 5.79 -27.32
N ASN A 162 5.89 6.79 -28.17
CA ASN A 162 6.17 6.58 -29.60
C ASN A 162 5.07 5.76 -30.33
N GLY A 163 3.81 5.98 -30.00
CA GLY A 163 2.68 5.34 -30.68
C GLY A 163 2.30 3.95 -30.16
N GLN A 164 2.93 3.46 -29.08
CA GLN A 164 2.66 2.15 -28.51
C GLN A 164 2.68 2.14 -26.99
N TRP A 165 1.93 1.22 -26.40
CA TRP A 165 2.02 0.89 -24.98
C TRP A 165 3.24 -0.02 -24.73
N LEU A 166 4.06 0.37 -23.75
CA LEU A 166 5.24 -0.36 -23.29
C LEU A 166 5.06 -0.74 -21.82
N ILE A 167 5.65 -1.86 -21.40
CA ILE A 167 5.77 -2.23 -20.00
C ILE A 167 6.82 -1.32 -19.37
N ALA A 168 6.41 -0.49 -18.43
CA ALA A 168 7.29 0.46 -17.76
C ALA A 168 7.99 -0.14 -16.55
N GLU A 169 7.26 -0.95 -15.79
CA GLU A 169 7.72 -1.53 -14.53
C GLU A 169 6.94 -2.82 -14.24
N ARG A 170 7.61 -3.77 -13.58
CA ARG A 170 6.99 -4.98 -13.03
C ARG A 170 7.52 -5.18 -11.61
N GLU A 171 6.68 -4.88 -10.63
CA GLU A 171 7.01 -5.01 -9.23
C GLU A 171 6.29 -6.22 -8.65
N VAL A 172 7.05 -7.12 -8.04
CA VAL A 172 6.49 -8.26 -7.31
C VAL A 172 6.66 -7.96 -5.82
N GLU A 173 5.55 -7.66 -5.18
CA GLU A 173 5.47 -7.68 -3.72
C GLU A 173 5.08 -9.10 -3.32
N ARG A 174 5.86 -9.74 -2.45
CA ARG A 174 5.40 -11.00 -1.82
C ARG A 174 4.30 -10.62 -0.85
N LEU A 175 3.10 -11.12 -1.11
CA LEU A 175 1.96 -10.85 -0.27
C LEU A 175 2.02 -11.83 0.87
N ASP A 176 2.60 -11.36 1.94
CA ASP A 176 2.32 -11.97 3.23
C ASP A 176 0.93 -11.44 3.62
N GLU A 177 -0.05 -12.33 3.74
CA GLU A 177 -1.48 -12.05 3.86
C GLU A 177 -1.79 -10.92 4.87
N SER A 178 -2.12 -9.69 4.42
CA SER A 178 -3.00 -8.74 5.17
C SER A 178 -3.29 -7.40 4.45
N ASN A 179 -4.46 -7.37 3.80
CA ASN A 179 -5.46 -6.30 3.72
C ASN A 179 -5.13 -4.92 3.09
N GLN A 180 -5.90 -4.57 2.04
CA GLN A 180 -6.54 -3.26 1.89
C GLN A 180 -7.84 -3.31 1.08
N ASP A 181 -8.75 -2.40 1.45
CA ASP A 181 -10.05 -2.07 0.88
C ASP A 181 -10.40 -0.63 1.40
N PRO A 182 -11.57 -0.01 1.17
CA PRO A 182 -11.80 1.16 0.32
C PRO A 182 -12.50 2.30 1.09
N GLU A 183 -13.02 3.32 0.38
CA GLU A 183 -14.23 4.14 0.68
C GLU A 183 -14.38 5.20 -0.46
N GLU A 184 -15.51 5.86 -0.78
CA GLU A 184 -16.82 6.07 -0.11
C GLU A 184 -17.88 6.63 -1.11
N SER A 185 -19.12 6.74 -0.61
CA SER A 185 -20.41 7.18 -1.17
C SER A 185 -20.68 8.71 -1.23
N THR A 186 -21.86 9.13 -1.74
CA THR A 186 -22.81 10.05 -1.05
C THR A 186 -24.20 10.17 -1.75
N ASP A 187 -25.28 9.97 -0.94
CA ASP A 187 -26.61 10.65 -0.74
C ASP A 187 -27.27 11.55 -1.83
N ASP A 188 -28.61 11.79 -1.97
CA ASP A 188 -29.81 11.60 -1.13
C ASP A 188 -31.15 11.88 -1.94
N GLN A 189 -32.30 11.44 -1.39
CA GLN A 189 -33.73 11.88 -1.55
C GLN A 189 -34.76 11.38 -2.63
N LYS A 190 -35.76 10.63 -2.10
CA LYS A 190 -37.25 10.76 -2.12
C LYS A 190 -38.20 10.08 -3.15
N ASP A 191 -39.21 9.46 -2.52
CA ASP A 191 -40.62 9.16 -2.90
C ASP A 191 -41.00 7.94 -3.77
N SER A 192 -41.68 7.01 -3.07
CA SER A 192 -42.83 6.18 -3.44
C SER A 192 -42.75 5.12 -4.55
N ASP A 193 -43.07 3.91 -4.11
CA ASP A 193 -44.04 2.96 -4.67
C ASP A 193 -43.50 1.62 -5.21
N SER A 194 -43.91 0.58 -4.48
CA SER A 194 -44.16 -0.81 -4.89
C SER A 194 -43.01 -1.77 -5.25
N ASN A 195 -42.96 -2.81 -4.41
CA ASN A 195 -42.79 -4.24 -4.72
C ASN A 195 -41.39 -4.83 -5.00
N GLN A 196 -40.94 -5.58 -3.98
CA GLN A 196 -40.38 -6.94 -3.99
C GLN A 196 -38.92 -7.17 -4.44
N GLU A 197 -38.21 -7.88 -3.54
CA GLU A 197 -36.89 -8.53 -3.64
C GLU A 197 -35.66 -7.63 -3.40
N ASP A 198 -35.26 -7.44 -2.13
CA ASP A 198 -33.90 -7.01 -1.73
C ASP A 198 -33.67 -7.42 -0.25
N ASP A 199 -33.39 -8.69 0.00
CA ASP A 199 -32.77 -9.19 1.23
C ASP A 199 -31.54 -10.02 0.79
N GLU A 200 -30.43 -9.96 1.55
CA GLU A 200 -29.13 -10.63 1.31
C GLU A 200 -28.09 -9.91 0.42
N LYS A 201 -27.77 -8.63 0.67
CA LYS A 201 -26.46 -8.12 0.27
C LYS A 201 -25.67 -7.59 1.45
N LEU A 202 -24.62 -8.32 1.81
CA LEU A 202 -23.54 -7.84 2.68
C LEU A 202 -22.87 -6.60 2.06
N PRO A 203 -22.51 -5.58 2.85
CA PRO A 203 -21.82 -4.39 2.36
C PRO A 203 -20.53 -4.74 1.60
N GLU A 204 -20.38 -4.20 0.38
CA GLU A 204 -19.18 -4.37 -0.47
C GLU A 204 -18.13 -3.29 -0.21
N LYS A 205 -17.97 -2.90 1.04
CA LYS A 205 -16.93 -1.98 1.49
C LYS A 205 -16.36 -2.47 2.81
N THR A 206 -15.11 -2.14 3.06
CA THR A 206 -14.51 -2.37 4.37
C THR A 206 -15.05 -1.43 5.41
N ILE A 207 -15.25 -1.97 6.60
CA ILE A 207 -15.76 -1.24 7.76
C ILE A 207 -14.83 -1.44 8.93
N TYR A 208 -14.39 -0.33 9.49
CA TYR A 208 -13.49 -0.25 10.62
C TYR A 208 -14.22 0.04 11.95
N GLN A 209 -13.54 -0.24 13.05
CA GLN A 209 -14.02 0.10 14.38
C GLN A 209 -14.36 1.59 14.52
N GLY A 210 -15.54 1.88 15.05
CA GLY A 210 -16.02 3.24 15.29
C GLY A 210 -16.88 3.81 14.16
N GLU A 211 -16.90 3.19 12.98
CA GLU A 211 -17.82 3.54 11.91
C GLU A 211 -19.28 3.29 12.31
N GLN A 212 -20.19 4.07 11.72
CA GLN A 212 -21.62 4.05 12.00
C GLN A 212 -22.42 4.05 10.70
N GLY A 213 -23.64 3.49 10.74
CA GLY A 213 -24.59 3.52 9.63
C GLY A 213 -25.19 2.16 9.30
N ASP A 214 -26.05 2.15 8.27
CA ASP A 214 -26.86 0.98 7.91
C ASP A 214 -26.03 -0.23 7.49
N ASN A 215 -24.86 -0.01 6.89
CA ASN A 215 -23.92 -1.08 6.55
C ASN A 215 -23.45 -1.83 7.81
N VAL A 216 -23.24 -1.11 8.91
CA VAL A 216 -22.87 -1.74 10.19
C VAL A 216 -24.04 -2.54 10.75
N SER A 217 -25.26 -2.00 10.67
CA SER A 217 -26.47 -2.71 11.09
C SER A 217 -26.64 -4.00 10.32
N GLN A 218 -26.39 -4.02 9.00
CA GLN A 218 -26.44 -5.21 8.15
C GLN A 218 -25.41 -6.27 8.57
N ILE A 219 -24.18 -5.87 8.90
CA ILE A 219 -23.16 -6.80 9.41
C ILE A 219 -23.58 -7.37 10.76
N GLN A 220 -24.06 -6.52 11.67
CA GLN A 220 -24.55 -6.94 12.99
C GLN A 220 -25.72 -7.91 12.86
N HIS A 221 -26.62 -7.68 11.89
CA HIS A 221 -27.72 -8.56 11.57
C HIS A 221 -27.22 -9.94 11.10
N VAL A 222 -26.36 -9.97 10.07
CA VAL A 222 -25.80 -11.23 9.54
C VAL A 222 -25.05 -12.02 10.60
N LEU A 223 -24.21 -11.36 11.41
CA LEU A 223 -23.52 -12.04 12.50
C LEU A 223 -24.52 -12.59 13.53
N SER A 224 -25.62 -11.88 13.78
CA SER A 224 -26.69 -12.39 14.65
C SER A 224 -27.39 -13.62 14.07
N GLU A 225 -27.58 -13.68 12.75
CA GLU A 225 -28.10 -14.86 12.05
C GLU A 225 -27.14 -16.06 12.11
N LEU A 226 -25.84 -15.79 12.09
CA LEU A 226 -24.78 -16.79 12.35
C LEU A 226 -24.67 -17.18 13.84
N GLY A 227 -25.46 -16.56 14.71
CA GLY A 227 -25.61 -16.93 16.13
C GLY A 227 -24.82 -16.06 17.12
N TYR A 228 -24.21 -14.96 16.69
CA TYR A 228 -23.56 -14.00 17.59
C TYR A 228 -24.58 -13.14 18.35
N GLU A 229 -24.39 -12.96 19.66
CA GLU A 229 -25.26 -12.07 20.46
C GLU A 229 -24.85 -10.59 20.29
N LEU A 230 -25.40 -9.92 19.26
CA LEU A 230 -25.14 -8.51 18.98
C LEU A 230 -26.40 -7.65 19.11
N ASP A 231 -26.20 -6.40 19.50
CA ASP A 231 -27.21 -5.35 19.42
C ASP A 231 -27.01 -4.62 18.06
N GLU A 232 -28.05 -4.54 17.21
CA GLU A 232 -28.03 -3.80 15.93
C GLU A 232 -28.05 -2.28 16.17
N THR A 233 -26.97 -1.80 16.77
CA THR A 233 -26.78 -0.38 17.12
C THR A 233 -26.43 0.49 15.92
N GLY A 234 -26.07 -0.13 14.79
CA GLY A 234 -25.52 0.58 13.63
C GLY A 234 -24.18 1.26 13.93
N THR A 235 -23.47 0.84 14.97
CA THR A 235 -22.12 1.33 15.31
C THR A 235 -21.18 0.14 15.44
N TYR A 236 -20.03 0.17 14.75
CA TYR A 236 -19.07 -0.94 14.70
C TYR A 236 -18.25 -0.90 16.00
N ASN A 237 -18.94 -1.27 17.07
CA ASN A 237 -18.52 -1.13 18.45
C ASN A 237 -17.66 -2.33 18.88
N GLU A 238 -17.19 -2.31 20.11
CA GLU A 238 -16.31 -3.36 20.64
C GLU A 238 -16.92 -4.77 20.55
N LYS A 239 -18.25 -4.91 20.71
CA LYS A 239 -18.91 -6.22 20.57
C LYS A 239 -18.83 -6.72 19.12
N THR A 240 -19.08 -5.84 18.14
CA THR A 240 -19.00 -6.17 16.71
C THR A 240 -17.56 -6.51 16.29
N VAL A 241 -16.57 -5.74 16.76
CA VAL A 241 -15.14 -6.05 16.55
C VAL A 241 -14.80 -7.43 17.10
N ASN A 242 -15.25 -7.75 18.33
CA ASN A 242 -14.95 -9.04 18.94
C ASN A 242 -15.66 -10.20 18.24
N ALA A 243 -16.89 -10.01 17.76
CA ALA A 243 -17.59 -11.02 16.96
C ALA A 243 -16.87 -11.28 15.63
N ILE A 244 -16.38 -10.23 14.97
CA ILE A 244 -15.60 -10.37 13.73
C ILE A 244 -14.24 -11.02 14.00
N LYS A 245 -13.56 -10.69 15.12
CA LYS A 245 -12.33 -11.40 15.52
C LYS A 245 -12.59 -12.86 15.83
N ASP A 246 -13.67 -13.19 16.51
CA ASP A 246 -14.06 -14.58 16.79
C ASP A 246 -14.32 -15.35 15.49
N PHE A 247 -15.03 -14.74 14.56
CA PHE A 247 -15.30 -15.29 13.23
C PHE A 247 -13.99 -15.50 12.45
N GLN A 248 -13.12 -14.49 12.41
CA GLN A 248 -11.82 -14.55 11.73
C GLN A 248 -10.93 -15.63 12.35
N ALA A 249 -10.92 -15.77 13.67
CA ALA A 249 -10.10 -16.74 14.39
C ALA A 249 -10.51 -18.21 14.11
N GLN A 250 -11.69 -18.44 13.55
CA GLN A 250 -12.15 -19.78 13.16
C GLN A 250 -11.72 -20.16 11.73
N ILE A 251 -11.10 -19.25 10.99
CA ILE A 251 -10.73 -19.44 9.59
C ILE A 251 -9.23 -19.22 9.45
N ASP A 252 -8.48 -20.30 9.22
CA ASP A 252 -7.00 -20.29 9.18
C ASP A 252 -6.41 -19.26 8.19
N SER A 253 -7.15 -18.92 7.12
CA SER A 253 -6.77 -17.96 6.06
C SER A 253 -7.18 -16.51 6.37
N LEU A 254 -7.72 -16.23 7.55
CA LEU A 254 -8.10 -14.87 7.97
C LEU A 254 -7.17 -14.34 9.06
N VAL A 255 -6.82 -13.07 8.92
CA VAL A 255 -6.11 -12.31 9.94
C VAL A 255 -7.12 -11.82 10.99
N ILE A 256 -6.80 -12.04 12.26
CA ILE A 256 -7.66 -11.68 13.41
C ILE A 256 -7.50 -10.19 13.76
N ASP A 257 -7.85 -9.31 12.82
CA ASP A 257 -7.70 -7.86 12.96
C ASP A 257 -8.98 -7.16 13.44
N GLY A 258 -10.13 -7.84 13.41
CA GLY A 258 -11.44 -7.33 13.78
C GLY A 258 -12.04 -6.36 12.77
N ILE A 259 -11.47 -6.30 11.58
CA ILE A 259 -11.91 -5.45 10.48
C ILE A 259 -12.85 -6.26 9.60
N TYR A 260 -13.99 -5.68 9.24
CA TYR A 260 -14.86 -6.24 8.22
C TYR A 260 -14.24 -5.92 6.86
N GLY A 261 -13.28 -6.74 6.42
CA GLY A 261 -12.51 -6.58 5.18
C GLY A 261 -12.97 -7.51 4.04
N PRO A 262 -12.46 -7.39 2.80
CA PRO A 262 -12.85 -8.23 1.65
C PRO A 262 -12.82 -9.72 1.93
N ASN A 263 -11.78 -10.17 2.64
CA ASN A 263 -11.65 -11.56 3.00
C ASN A 263 -12.72 -11.96 4.03
N THR A 264 -12.94 -11.14 5.07
CA THR A 264 -14.01 -11.36 6.05
C THR A 264 -15.40 -11.34 5.40
N ILE A 265 -15.63 -10.44 4.44
CA ILE A 265 -16.86 -10.38 3.62
C ILE A 265 -17.05 -11.69 2.86
N ASN A 266 -16.01 -12.16 2.16
CA ASN A 266 -16.08 -13.38 1.35
C ASN A 266 -16.34 -14.63 2.18
N TYR A 267 -15.73 -14.75 3.35
CA TYR A 267 -16.01 -15.86 4.25
C TYR A 267 -17.37 -15.70 4.95
N LEU A 268 -17.82 -14.48 5.26
CA LEU A 268 -19.16 -14.27 5.79
C LEU A 268 -20.23 -14.69 4.77
N ARG A 269 -20.01 -14.41 3.48
CA ARG A 269 -20.88 -14.91 2.40
C ARG A 269 -20.92 -16.44 2.36
N GLN A 270 -19.76 -17.10 2.48
CA GLN A 270 -19.70 -18.57 2.56
C GLN A 270 -20.39 -19.11 3.81
N ALA A 271 -20.28 -18.42 4.95
CA ALA A 271 -20.96 -18.81 6.18
C ALA A 271 -22.48 -18.68 6.06
N ILE A 272 -22.97 -17.57 5.47
CA ILE A 272 -24.40 -17.38 5.17
C ILE A 272 -24.88 -18.46 4.18
N ALA A 273 -24.10 -18.76 3.14
CA ALA A 273 -24.43 -19.79 2.16
C ALA A 273 -24.39 -21.22 2.74
N GLY A 274 -23.85 -21.39 3.96
CA GLY A 274 -23.69 -22.68 4.63
C GLY A 274 -22.50 -23.51 4.13
N ASP A 275 -21.61 -22.90 3.35
CA ASP A 275 -20.41 -23.56 2.81
C ASP A 275 -19.34 -23.77 3.90
N ILE A 276 -19.34 -22.91 4.92
CA ILE A 276 -18.50 -23.04 6.12
C ILE A 276 -19.36 -22.97 7.37
N THR A 277 -19.02 -23.77 8.37
CA THR A 277 -19.71 -23.76 9.67
C THR A 277 -18.95 -22.87 10.65
N ILE A 278 -19.65 -21.91 11.25
CA ILE A 278 -19.12 -21.03 12.29
C ILE A 278 -19.81 -21.41 13.60
N GLU A 279 -19.02 -21.55 14.67
CA GLU A 279 -19.51 -21.75 16.02
C GLU A 279 -19.16 -20.51 16.86
N PRO A 280 -20.11 -19.58 17.07
CA PRO A 280 -19.85 -18.35 17.84
C PRO A 280 -19.21 -18.62 19.20
N GLY A 281 -18.07 -17.96 19.45
CA GLY A 281 -17.29 -18.08 20.69
C GLY A 281 -16.29 -19.24 20.72
N SER A 282 -16.11 -19.97 19.61
CA SER A 282 -15.14 -21.05 19.49
C SER A 282 -13.78 -20.60 18.93
N GLY A 283 -13.68 -19.37 18.41
CA GLY A 283 -12.43 -18.83 17.89
C GLY A 283 -11.40 -18.64 18.99
N ASP A 284 -10.18 -19.16 18.79
CA ASP A 284 -9.04 -18.88 19.69
C ASP A 284 -8.53 -17.47 19.42
N ILE A 285 -9.35 -16.47 19.77
CA ILE A 285 -8.91 -15.08 19.77
C ILE A 285 -7.76 -15.02 20.78
N PRO A 286 -6.55 -14.58 20.38
CA PRO A 286 -5.47 -14.34 21.33
C PRO A 286 -6.04 -13.44 22.42
N ALA A 287 -6.21 -14.01 23.63
CA ALA A 287 -6.81 -13.30 24.75
C ALA A 287 -6.18 -11.92 24.81
N LYS A 288 -6.97 -10.86 25.07
CA LYS A 288 -6.50 -9.47 25.30
C LYS A 288 -5.31 -9.48 26.26
N ASN A 289 -4.14 -9.78 25.74
CA ASN A 289 -2.96 -10.08 26.54
C ASN A 289 -2.24 -8.76 26.65
N ASP A 290 -2.92 -7.83 27.29
CA ASP A 290 -2.27 -6.80 28.06
C ASP A 290 -1.56 -7.43 29.29
N GLN A 291 -1.92 -8.66 29.66
CA GLN A 291 -1.38 -9.43 30.79
C GLN A 291 -0.09 -10.22 30.50
N ASN A 292 0.25 -10.46 29.22
CA ASN A 292 1.47 -11.19 28.80
C ASN A 292 2.42 -10.32 27.96
N ARG A 293 2.38 -8.99 28.15
CA ARG A 293 3.39 -8.11 27.56
C ARG A 293 4.63 -8.12 28.42
N GLU A 294 5.69 -8.74 27.94
CA GLU A 294 7.02 -8.51 28.49
C GLU A 294 7.43 -7.06 28.17
N GLY A 295 7.23 -6.17 29.14
CA GLY A 295 7.61 -4.76 29.07
C GLY A 295 6.98 -3.94 30.20
N ASN A 296 7.78 -3.17 30.94
CA ASN A 296 7.34 -2.31 32.05
C ASN A 296 6.70 -0.99 31.56
N ALA A 297 6.14 -0.95 30.34
CA ALA A 297 5.62 0.28 29.75
C ALA A 297 4.35 0.73 30.48
N SER A 298 4.39 1.92 31.08
CA SER A 298 3.25 2.52 31.78
C SER A 298 2.23 3.11 30.80
N ILE A 299 0.93 2.95 31.06
CA ILE A 299 -0.09 3.65 30.27
C ILE A 299 -0.04 5.13 30.65
N VAL A 300 -0.03 6.02 29.65
CA VAL A 300 -0.02 7.47 29.88
C VAL A 300 -1.37 7.97 30.41
N ASP A 301 -1.32 8.85 31.40
CA ASP A 301 -2.53 9.40 32.04
C ASP A 301 -3.27 10.43 31.17
N HIS A 302 -2.54 11.12 30.29
CA HIS A 302 -3.05 12.24 29.49
C HIS A 302 -2.74 12.07 28.00
N PRO A 303 -3.36 11.09 27.32
CA PRO A 303 -3.02 10.73 25.94
C PRO A 303 -3.29 11.85 24.92
N ALA A 304 -4.21 12.77 25.24
CA ALA A 304 -4.52 13.94 24.42
C ALA A 304 -3.55 15.13 24.60
N SER A 305 -2.62 15.07 25.56
CA SER A 305 -1.64 16.15 25.77
C SER A 305 -0.76 16.33 24.53
N ILE A 306 -0.43 17.58 24.18
CA ILE A 306 0.56 17.86 23.12
C ILE A 306 1.94 17.32 23.51
N THR A 307 2.24 17.34 24.80
CA THR A 307 3.52 16.90 25.36
C THR A 307 3.45 15.49 25.92
N VAL A 308 2.51 14.65 25.45
CA VAL A 308 2.46 13.24 25.84
C VAL A 308 3.75 12.53 25.38
N LEU A 309 4.47 11.89 26.31
CA LEU A 309 5.61 11.04 25.97
C LEU A 309 5.10 9.67 25.58
N VAL A 310 5.39 9.24 24.36
CA VAL A 310 5.06 7.90 23.87
C VAL A 310 6.35 7.23 23.39
N ASN A 311 6.72 6.12 24.02
CA ASN A 311 7.92 5.35 23.70
C ASN A 311 7.81 3.93 24.30
N LYS A 312 8.91 3.17 24.28
CA LYS A 312 8.96 1.79 24.80
C LYS A 312 8.64 1.64 26.29
N ASN A 313 8.59 2.75 27.03
CA ASN A 313 8.30 2.78 28.47
C ASN A 313 6.98 3.51 28.80
N HIS A 314 6.34 4.17 27.81
CA HIS A 314 5.13 4.96 27.98
C HIS A 314 4.20 4.74 26.80
N ARG A 315 3.07 4.08 27.02
CA ARG A 315 2.15 3.65 25.96
C ARG A 315 0.81 4.37 26.04
N LEU A 316 0.20 4.60 24.89
CA LEU A 316 -1.17 5.05 24.78
C LEU A 316 -2.16 3.93 25.13
N PRO A 317 -3.36 4.26 25.63
CA PRO A 317 -4.47 3.32 25.71
C PRO A 317 -4.78 2.72 24.33
N ALA A 318 -5.22 1.45 24.32
CA ALA A 318 -5.52 0.74 23.08
C ALA A 318 -6.68 1.36 22.28
N ASP A 319 -7.61 1.98 22.97
CA ASP A 319 -8.80 2.65 22.44
C ASP A 319 -8.58 4.14 22.17
N TYR A 320 -7.37 4.68 22.41
CA TYR A 320 -7.12 6.09 22.19
C TYR A 320 -7.05 6.43 20.69
N VAL A 321 -7.99 7.28 20.26
CA VAL A 321 -8.05 7.93 18.95
C VAL A 321 -8.19 9.44 19.18
N PRO A 322 -7.37 10.30 18.54
CA PRO A 322 -7.56 11.74 18.64
C PRO A 322 -8.86 12.19 17.98
N ASN A 323 -9.67 13.00 18.67
CA ASN A 323 -10.98 13.44 18.17
C ASN A 323 -10.92 14.54 17.08
N ASN A 324 -9.73 15.03 16.71
CA ASN A 324 -9.55 16.19 15.83
C ASN A 324 -8.48 15.97 14.76
N LEU A 325 -8.50 14.79 14.15
CA LEU A 325 -7.68 14.45 13.00
C LEU A 325 -8.16 15.17 11.75
N VAL A 326 -7.23 15.77 11.01
CA VAL A 326 -7.46 16.46 9.73
C VAL A 326 -6.32 16.15 8.76
N VAL A 327 -6.57 16.25 7.47
CA VAL A 327 -5.53 16.19 6.43
C VAL A 327 -4.91 17.60 6.31
N PRO A 328 -3.59 17.77 6.54
CA PRO A 328 -2.91 19.05 6.31
C PRO A 328 -2.87 19.38 4.82
N ASP A 329 -3.00 20.66 4.49
CA ASP A 329 -2.86 21.18 3.12
C ASP A 329 -1.38 21.28 2.71
N VAL A 330 -0.78 20.12 2.48
CA VAL A 330 0.64 19.96 2.09
C VAL A 330 0.77 18.90 0.99
N ARG A 331 1.93 18.89 0.30
CA ARG A 331 2.22 17.90 -0.73
C ARG A 331 2.40 16.51 -0.14
N PHE A 332 1.81 15.50 -0.78
CA PHE A 332 2.05 14.08 -0.55
C PHE A 332 2.45 13.43 -1.89
N PRO A 333 3.29 12.38 -1.93
CA PRO A 333 3.66 11.71 -3.17
C PRO A 333 2.58 10.74 -3.67
N PHE A 334 1.38 10.80 -3.08
CA PHE A 334 0.22 9.99 -3.42
C PHE A 334 -1.06 10.79 -3.23
N ASN A 335 -2.06 10.49 -4.07
CA ASN A 335 -3.35 11.20 -4.06
C ASN A 335 -4.46 10.46 -3.29
N ALA A 336 -4.25 9.19 -2.92
CA ALA A 336 -5.24 8.40 -2.20
C ALA A 336 -5.57 9.03 -0.84
N ASP A 337 -6.85 9.03 -0.45
CA ASP A 337 -7.25 9.43 0.90
C ASP A 337 -7.02 8.27 1.87
N LEU A 338 -6.13 8.47 2.84
CA LEU A 338 -5.65 7.42 3.72
C LEU A 338 -5.47 8.00 5.14
N PRO A 339 -5.74 7.24 6.22
CA PRO A 339 -5.52 7.72 7.59
C PRO A 339 -4.10 8.26 7.85
N LYS A 340 -3.09 7.74 7.13
CA LYS A 340 -1.71 8.22 7.20
C LYS A 340 -1.50 9.64 6.66
N LYS A 341 -2.50 10.27 6.04
CA LYS A 341 -2.45 11.71 5.71
C LYS A 341 -2.81 12.57 6.90
N GLN A 342 -3.51 12.02 7.89
CA GLN A 342 -4.12 12.79 8.94
C GLN A 342 -3.14 13.10 10.07
N MET A 343 -3.34 14.24 10.72
CA MET A 343 -2.72 14.62 11.99
C MET A 343 -3.73 15.41 12.81
N ARG A 344 -3.46 15.61 14.10
CA ARG A 344 -4.23 16.55 14.92
C ARG A 344 -4.11 17.95 14.33
N GLU A 345 -5.24 18.66 14.28
CA GLU A 345 -5.38 19.97 13.64
C GLU A 345 -4.28 20.99 13.99
N VAL A 346 -3.86 21.05 15.26
CA VAL A 346 -2.79 21.96 15.70
C VAL A 346 -1.44 21.65 15.07
N ALA A 347 -1.13 20.37 14.88
CA ALA A 347 0.11 19.91 14.25
C ALA A 347 0.00 20.03 12.72
N ALA A 348 -1.17 19.74 12.14
CA ALA A 348 -1.44 19.94 10.72
C ALA A 348 -1.20 21.40 10.29
N ARG A 349 -1.79 22.37 11.00
CA ARG A 349 -1.56 23.80 10.74
C ARG A 349 -0.11 24.22 10.91
N ALA A 350 0.59 23.63 11.87
CA ALA A 350 2.03 23.90 12.03
C ALA A 350 2.84 23.36 10.86
N LEU A 351 2.48 22.17 10.35
CA LEU A 351 3.11 21.52 9.20
C LEU A 351 2.90 22.34 7.92
N GLU A 352 1.68 22.81 7.68
CA GLU A 352 1.34 23.71 6.56
C GLU A 352 2.22 24.97 6.56
N ASN A 353 2.39 25.61 7.72
CA ASN A 353 3.25 26.79 7.85
C ASN A 353 4.73 26.45 7.59
N MET A 354 5.19 25.27 8.03
CA MET A 354 6.56 24.82 7.79
C MET A 354 6.78 24.55 6.30
N PHE A 355 5.85 23.87 5.62
CA PHE A 355 5.95 23.57 4.19
C PHE A 355 5.89 24.85 3.36
N ALA A 356 4.99 25.78 3.68
CA ALA A 356 4.94 27.08 3.00
C ALA A 356 6.23 27.90 3.15
N ALA A 357 6.92 27.79 4.29
CA ALA A 357 8.23 28.42 4.48
C ALA A 357 9.34 27.67 3.73
N GLY A 358 9.24 26.34 3.63
CA GLY A 358 10.10 25.53 2.77
C GLY A 358 10.00 25.95 1.31
N ASP A 359 8.77 26.12 0.80
CA ASP A 359 8.50 26.61 -0.55
C ASP A 359 9.16 27.97 -0.82
N GLN A 360 9.06 28.89 0.14
CA GLN A 360 9.69 30.21 0.05
C GLN A 360 11.23 30.15 0.07
N ALA A 361 11.79 29.11 0.70
CA ALA A 361 13.22 28.83 0.71
C ALA A 361 13.68 27.99 -0.49
N GLY A 362 12.76 27.54 -1.35
CA GLY A 362 13.05 26.70 -2.52
C GLY A 362 13.35 25.24 -2.19
N VAL A 363 12.81 24.71 -1.07
CA VAL A 363 12.94 23.30 -0.68
C VAL A 363 11.59 22.60 -0.80
N ASP A 364 11.57 21.45 -1.48
CA ASP A 364 10.32 20.77 -1.83
C ASP A 364 10.03 19.57 -0.92
N LEU A 365 9.36 19.86 0.21
CA LEU A 365 8.97 18.85 1.17
C LEU A 365 7.68 18.12 0.76
N PHE A 366 7.64 16.83 1.10
CA PHE A 366 6.47 15.96 0.96
C PHE A 366 6.18 15.29 2.30
N ALA A 367 4.92 15.32 2.73
CA ALA A 367 4.43 14.50 3.84
C ALA A 367 4.22 13.06 3.36
N GLN A 368 4.51 12.07 4.22
CA GLN A 368 4.49 10.66 3.84
C GLN A 368 3.63 9.80 4.78
N SER A 369 3.75 9.98 6.10
CA SER A 369 3.05 9.15 7.09
C SER A 369 2.81 9.88 8.42
N GLY A 370 1.54 10.19 8.69
CA GLY A 370 1.01 10.86 9.87
C GLY A 370 0.36 9.88 10.86
N TYR A 371 -0.96 10.00 11.09
CA TYR A 371 -1.70 9.19 12.06
C TYR A 371 -1.71 7.70 11.72
N ARG A 372 -1.59 6.87 12.77
CA ARG A 372 -1.68 5.41 12.68
C ARG A 372 -2.41 4.87 13.92
N SER A 373 -3.50 4.14 13.72
CA SER A 373 -4.29 3.58 14.81
C SER A 373 -3.53 2.50 15.59
N TYR A 374 -4.02 2.21 16.81
CA TYR A 374 -3.51 1.12 17.64
C TYR A 374 -3.51 -0.22 16.89
N ASN A 375 -4.65 -0.59 16.31
CA ASN A 375 -4.82 -1.86 15.59
C ASN A 375 -3.91 -1.94 14.35
N ARG A 376 -3.71 -0.83 13.62
CA ARG A 376 -2.76 -0.82 12.50
C ARG A 376 -1.32 -1.04 12.98
N GLN A 377 -0.95 -0.46 14.12
CA GLN A 377 0.37 -0.71 14.71
C GLN A 377 0.50 -2.15 15.23
N ASP A 378 -0.57 -2.76 15.72
CA ASP A 378 -0.59 -4.16 16.16
C ASP A 378 -0.37 -5.12 15.00
N ALA A 379 -1.05 -4.89 13.88
CA ALA A 379 -0.86 -5.63 12.64
C ALA A 379 0.60 -5.52 12.13
N ILE A 380 1.16 -4.30 12.07
CA ILE A 380 2.56 -4.07 11.66
C ILE A 380 3.53 -4.79 12.60
N PHE A 381 3.32 -4.67 13.92
CA PHE A 381 4.19 -5.31 14.89
C PHE A 381 4.11 -6.84 14.80
N THR A 382 2.91 -7.40 14.64
CA THR A 382 2.68 -8.84 14.49
C THR A 382 3.33 -9.38 13.22
N ALA A 383 3.19 -8.70 12.08
CA ALA A 383 3.88 -9.06 10.84
C ALA A 383 5.41 -9.08 11.02
N ASN A 384 5.98 -8.06 11.66
CA ASN A 384 7.40 -8.00 11.98
C ASN A 384 7.84 -9.12 12.94
N VAL A 385 7.02 -9.46 13.94
CA VAL A 385 7.28 -10.57 14.87
C VAL A 385 7.29 -11.91 14.13
N ASN A 386 6.36 -12.12 13.20
CA ASN A 386 6.27 -13.36 12.41
C ASN A 386 7.49 -13.52 11.48
N GLN A 387 7.94 -12.43 10.85
CA GLN A 387 9.06 -12.47 9.92
C GLN A 387 10.44 -12.54 10.61
N TYR A 388 10.62 -11.80 11.71
CA TYR A 388 11.95 -11.57 12.30
C TYR A 388 12.10 -12.02 13.75
N GLY A 389 11.00 -12.45 14.40
CA GLY A 389 10.97 -12.72 15.83
C GLY A 389 10.81 -11.47 16.69
N ARG A 390 10.21 -11.62 17.87
CA ARG A 390 9.78 -10.51 18.72
C ARG A 390 10.91 -9.60 19.19
N GLU A 391 12.04 -10.16 19.62
CA GLU A 391 13.19 -9.36 20.08
C GLU A 391 13.74 -8.46 18.97
N GLN A 392 13.87 -8.98 17.75
CA GLN A 392 14.35 -8.23 16.60
C GLN A 392 13.33 -7.18 16.15
N ALA A 393 12.05 -7.55 16.04
CA ALA A 393 10.96 -6.65 15.69
C ALA A 393 10.91 -5.43 16.63
N ASN A 394 11.11 -5.64 17.93
CA ASN A 394 11.09 -4.58 18.93
C ASN A 394 12.31 -3.63 18.86
N GLN A 395 13.32 -3.89 18.03
CA GLN A 395 14.45 -2.97 17.82
C GLN A 395 14.11 -1.85 16.84
N PHE A 396 13.26 -2.12 15.85
CA PHE A 396 12.96 -1.19 14.76
C PHE A 396 11.47 -0.88 14.57
N SER A 397 10.57 -1.64 15.19
CA SER A 397 9.13 -1.39 15.19
C SER A 397 8.62 -1.14 16.62
N ALA A 398 7.82 -0.10 16.77
CA ALA A 398 7.09 0.14 18.02
C ALA A 398 6.05 -0.96 18.26
N GLN A 399 5.81 -1.34 19.51
CA GLN A 399 4.62 -2.11 19.87
C GLN A 399 3.37 -1.23 19.74
N PRO A 400 2.18 -1.83 19.55
CA PRO A 400 0.93 -1.06 19.57
C PRO A 400 0.74 -0.35 20.92
N GLY A 401 0.47 0.96 20.85
CA GLY A 401 0.46 1.88 21.99
C GLY A 401 1.78 2.63 22.20
N GLU A 402 2.91 2.12 21.71
CA GLU A 402 4.24 2.72 21.88
C GLU A 402 4.69 3.57 20.67
N SER A 403 3.85 3.65 19.62
CA SER A 403 4.11 4.45 18.42
C SER A 403 3.59 5.87 18.58
N GLU A 404 4.44 6.87 18.34
CA GLU A 404 4.02 8.28 18.38
C GLU A 404 3.01 8.62 17.27
N HIS A 405 2.93 7.86 16.17
CA HIS A 405 1.94 8.07 15.12
C HIS A 405 0.49 7.99 15.64
N GLN A 406 0.22 7.18 16.67
CA GLN A 406 -1.12 7.09 17.28
C GLN A 406 -1.52 8.39 18.00
N THR A 407 -0.56 9.24 18.38
CA THR A 407 -0.86 10.56 18.96
C THR A 407 -1.50 11.52 17.96
N GLY A 408 -1.30 11.30 16.65
CA GLY A 408 -1.62 12.27 15.60
C GLY A 408 -0.75 13.54 15.65
N LEU A 409 0.35 13.55 16.40
CA LEU A 409 1.28 14.68 16.51
C LEU A 409 2.57 14.45 15.70
N THR A 410 2.63 13.38 14.93
CA THR A 410 3.82 12.96 14.18
C THR A 410 3.54 13.01 12.69
N MET A 411 4.54 13.43 11.90
CA MET A 411 4.57 13.27 10.45
C MET A 411 5.97 12.87 10.01
N ASP A 412 6.04 11.80 9.23
CA ASP A 412 7.21 11.48 8.43
C ASP A 412 7.21 12.37 7.18
N VAL A 413 8.33 13.05 6.91
CA VAL A 413 8.51 13.90 5.72
C VAL A 413 9.65 13.40 4.83
N THR A 414 9.58 13.69 3.54
CA THR A 414 10.54 13.24 2.54
C THR A 414 10.68 14.29 1.42
N SER A 415 11.47 13.97 0.39
CA SER A 415 11.63 14.79 -0.81
C SER A 415 11.80 13.94 -2.06
N ALA A 416 11.63 14.56 -3.22
CA ALA A 416 11.81 13.90 -4.51
C ALA A 416 13.28 13.45 -4.74
N ASP A 417 14.25 14.13 -4.12
CA ASP A 417 15.69 13.84 -4.22
C ASP A 417 16.09 12.44 -3.72
N ILE A 418 15.22 11.80 -2.93
CA ILE A 418 15.39 10.45 -2.41
C ILE A 418 14.21 9.54 -2.77
N ASP A 419 13.57 9.80 -3.92
CA ASP A 419 12.43 9.02 -4.44
C ASP A 419 11.30 8.86 -3.42
N PHE A 420 11.08 9.89 -2.60
CA PHE A 420 10.08 9.92 -1.53
C PHE A 420 10.24 8.83 -0.45
N GLN A 421 11.44 8.26 -0.33
CA GLN A 421 11.75 7.23 0.67
C GLN A 421 11.90 7.82 2.08
N LEU A 422 11.73 6.99 3.12
CA LEU A 422 11.97 7.34 4.52
C LEU A 422 13.29 6.72 4.99
N ILE A 423 14.39 7.32 4.55
CA ILE A 423 15.75 6.78 4.74
C ILE A 423 16.70 7.84 5.33
N LYS A 424 17.84 7.40 5.87
CA LYS A 424 18.78 8.28 6.61
C LYS A 424 19.42 9.31 5.69
N GLU A 425 19.49 9.00 4.42
CA GLU A 425 19.99 9.81 3.32
C GLU A 425 19.17 11.08 3.13
N PHE A 426 17.90 11.12 3.59
CA PHE A 426 17.11 12.35 3.67
C PHE A 426 17.88 13.47 4.37
N ALA A 427 18.64 13.15 5.43
CA ALA A 427 19.45 14.13 6.14
C ALA A 427 20.54 14.79 5.27
N ASN A 428 20.89 14.23 4.12
CA ASN A 428 21.91 14.77 3.22
C ASN A 428 21.33 15.62 2.10
N THR A 429 20.00 15.61 1.91
CA THR A 429 19.28 16.46 0.95
C THR A 429 19.19 17.90 1.45
N ASP A 430 18.91 18.83 0.54
CA ASP A 430 18.67 20.23 0.90
C ASP A 430 17.41 20.34 1.77
N GLU A 431 16.35 19.56 1.48
CA GLU A 431 15.14 19.50 2.30
C GLU A 431 15.41 19.02 3.73
N GLY A 432 16.16 17.92 3.89
CA GLY A 432 16.46 17.36 5.20
C GLY A 432 17.37 18.27 6.02
N GLN A 433 18.32 18.96 5.39
CA GLN A 433 19.13 19.98 6.07
C GLN A 433 18.30 21.20 6.46
N TRP A 434 17.36 21.63 5.61
CA TRP A 434 16.44 22.72 5.92
C TRP A 434 15.51 22.35 7.08
N VAL A 435 14.92 21.15 7.06
CA VAL A 435 14.09 20.62 8.16
C VAL A 435 14.87 20.61 9.47
N LYS A 436 16.12 20.13 9.46
CA LYS A 436 16.97 20.12 10.64
C LYS A 436 17.22 21.52 11.21
N GLN A 437 17.29 22.55 10.36
CA GLN A 437 17.54 23.93 10.78
C GLN A 437 16.28 24.65 11.23
N HIS A 438 15.12 24.33 10.66
CA HIS A 438 13.92 25.16 10.77
C HIS A 438 12.72 24.49 11.45
N ALA A 439 12.68 23.16 11.58
CA ALA A 439 11.52 22.45 12.15
C ALA A 439 11.11 22.98 13.54
N SER A 440 12.09 23.36 14.37
CA SER A 440 11.86 23.88 15.72
C SER A 440 11.12 25.23 15.73
N GLU A 441 11.26 26.03 14.67
CA GLU A 441 10.57 27.31 14.51
C GLU A 441 9.04 27.14 14.36
N TYR A 442 8.63 25.98 13.84
CA TYR A 442 7.23 25.61 13.61
C TYR A 442 6.66 24.71 14.71
N GLY A 443 7.48 24.27 15.66
CA GLY A 443 7.06 23.45 16.80
C GLY A 443 7.28 21.96 16.61
N PHE A 444 8.07 21.57 15.60
CA PHE A 444 8.50 20.20 15.36
C PHE A 444 9.92 19.96 15.85
N ILE A 445 10.18 18.74 16.31
CA ILE A 445 11.52 18.23 16.57
C ILE A 445 11.79 17.02 15.67
N ILE A 446 13.05 16.82 15.28
CA ILE A 446 13.49 15.51 14.78
C ILE A 446 13.49 14.56 15.97
N ARG A 447 12.49 13.67 16.04
CA ARG A 447 12.17 12.92 17.26
C ARG A 447 13.26 11.95 17.69
N TYR A 448 13.95 11.37 16.71
CA TYR A 448 14.99 10.38 16.89
C TYR A 448 16.32 10.88 16.31
N PRO A 449 17.05 11.75 17.03
CA PRO A 449 18.29 12.36 16.55
C PRO A 449 19.49 11.39 16.57
N LYS A 450 20.51 11.69 15.75
CA LYS A 450 21.71 10.86 15.60
C LYS A 450 22.46 10.75 16.93
N GLY A 451 22.82 9.53 17.32
CA GLY A 451 23.62 9.26 18.51
C GLY A 451 22.83 9.23 19.83
N LYS A 452 21.50 9.23 19.78
CA LYS A 452 20.61 9.25 20.96
C LYS A 452 19.71 8.00 21.07
N THR A 453 20.06 6.91 20.37
CA THR A 453 19.32 5.64 20.39
C THR A 453 19.27 5.00 21.77
N ASN A 454 20.30 5.17 22.58
CA ASN A 454 20.35 4.69 23.97
C ASN A 454 19.37 5.42 24.90
N ILE A 455 18.83 6.57 24.49
CA ILE A 455 17.83 7.35 25.26
C ILE A 455 16.44 7.10 24.69
N THR A 456 16.29 7.28 23.38
CA THR A 456 14.98 7.18 22.70
C THR A 456 14.51 5.74 22.47
N GLY A 457 15.44 4.78 22.41
CA GLY A 457 15.18 3.39 22.04
C GLY A 457 15.03 3.15 20.53
N TYR A 458 15.16 4.19 19.69
CA TYR A 458 15.01 4.12 18.24
C TYR A 458 16.27 4.61 17.52
N GLN A 459 16.48 4.09 16.30
CA GLN A 459 17.59 4.51 15.46
C GLN A 459 17.43 5.96 14.98
N TYR A 460 18.47 6.52 14.34
CA TYR A 460 18.37 7.85 13.74
C TYR A 460 17.36 7.89 12.59
N GLU A 461 16.37 8.78 12.70
CA GLU A 461 15.30 8.97 11.71
C GLU A 461 15.13 10.48 11.41
N PRO A 462 15.89 11.03 10.44
CA PRO A 462 15.81 12.45 10.09
C PRO A 462 14.46 12.90 9.52
N TRP A 463 13.67 11.96 9.01
CA TRP A 463 12.35 12.21 8.42
C TRP A 463 11.24 12.33 9.46
N HIS A 464 11.44 11.78 10.67
CA HIS A 464 10.36 11.61 11.65
C HIS A 464 10.20 12.85 12.54
N LEU A 465 9.19 13.65 12.24
CA LEU A 465 8.94 14.91 12.93
C LEU A 465 7.82 14.77 13.95
N ARG A 466 8.11 15.19 15.20
CA ARG A 466 7.13 15.22 16.29
C ARG A 466 6.79 16.66 16.67
N TYR A 467 5.49 16.98 16.66
CA TYR A 467 4.98 18.25 17.15
C TYR A 467 4.93 18.28 18.69
N VAL A 468 5.56 19.28 19.28
CA VAL A 468 5.58 19.55 20.74
C VAL A 468 5.23 21.00 21.07
N GLY A 469 4.96 21.83 20.05
CA GLY A 469 4.77 23.27 20.20
C GLY A 469 6.09 24.06 20.11
N LYS A 470 5.99 25.32 19.70
CA LYS A 470 7.15 26.15 19.31
C LYS A 470 8.17 26.36 20.43
N ASP A 471 7.71 26.66 21.64
CA ASP A 471 8.62 26.98 22.74
C ASP A 471 9.45 25.76 23.15
N ILE A 472 8.79 24.60 23.27
CA ILE A 472 9.42 23.32 23.62
C ILE A 472 10.38 22.88 22.51
N ALA A 473 9.93 22.93 21.25
CA ALA A 473 10.76 22.50 20.12
C ALA A 473 12.06 23.33 20.02
N LYS A 474 11.96 24.66 20.20
CA LYS A 474 13.13 25.54 20.24
C LYS A 474 14.06 25.26 21.41
N GLU A 475 13.53 24.93 22.58
CA GLU A 475 14.34 24.59 23.74
C GLU A 475 15.09 23.26 23.54
N ILE A 476 14.41 22.25 23.00
CA ILE A 476 15.00 20.95 22.66
C ILE A 476 16.13 21.13 21.64
N ASP A 477 15.86 21.84 20.56
CA ASP A 477 16.80 22.09 19.47
C ASP A 477 18.03 22.89 19.93
N LYS A 478 17.81 24.01 20.63
CA LYS A 478 18.89 24.86 21.18
C LYS A 478 19.85 24.09 22.09
N ASN A 479 19.35 23.11 22.83
CA ASN A 479 20.14 22.33 23.78
C ASN A 479 20.56 20.94 23.23
N ASN A 480 20.22 20.61 21.97
CA ASN A 480 20.48 19.31 21.36
C ASN A 480 19.98 18.13 22.23
N MET A 481 18.78 18.29 22.78
CA MET A 481 18.11 17.32 23.64
C MET A 481 17.22 16.38 22.82
N THR A 482 16.87 15.25 23.42
CA THR A 482 15.72 14.44 23.05
C THR A 482 14.48 14.92 23.79
N PHE A 483 13.30 14.43 23.41
CA PHE A 483 12.07 14.76 24.13
C PHE A 483 12.07 14.15 25.55
N GLU A 484 12.63 12.96 25.70
CA GLU A 484 12.91 12.31 26.98
C GLU A 484 13.76 13.20 27.91
N GLU A 485 14.91 13.68 27.42
CA GLU A 485 15.80 14.56 28.18
C GLU A 485 15.11 15.87 28.60
N TYR A 486 14.29 16.46 27.72
CA TYR A 486 13.52 17.66 28.02
C TYR A 486 12.51 17.43 29.17
N LEU A 487 11.81 16.29 29.14
CA LEU A 487 10.85 15.91 30.17
C LEU A 487 11.53 15.38 31.44
N GLY A 488 12.85 15.19 31.43
CA GLY A 488 13.62 14.67 32.57
C GLY A 488 13.40 13.17 32.83
N VAL A 489 13.06 12.41 31.79
CA VAL A 489 12.81 10.96 31.85
C VAL A 489 13.96 10.24 31.15
N ASN A 490 14.54 9.21 31.78
CA ASN A 490 15.64 8.40 31.24
C ASN A 490 15.26 6.92 31.21
#